data_AF-A0A2C9JME6-F1
#
_entry.id   AF-A0A2C9JME6-F1
#
_cell.length_a   1.000
_cell.length_b   1.000
_cell.length_c   1.000
_cell.angle_alpha   90.00
_cell.angle_beta   90.00
_cell.angle_gamma   90.00
#
_symmetry.space_group_name_H-M   'P 1'
#
loop_
_entity.id
_entity.type
_entity.pdbx_description
1 polymer ?
#
loop_
_entity_poly.entity_id
_entity_poly.type
_entity_poly.pdbx_seq_one_letter_code
_entity_poly.pdbx_strand_id
1 'polypeptide(L)'
;MSQHPADSSESQDNFCTAADSNQSKLEEKDIIKETKDSIVEPSLKQMDAFSRKNECLNLLLIGKTGNGKSATGNTILKRKSFKSEASSESVTSDVKYEVAERRKRKIKVVDGPGIGDTHYIDDIEKATEIVMNKMKDAVLLNPDGYHAFLLVIKYGNRLTKEDKECIRILKAVFGPDFIKNYCILIVTNGDSFKLDKKESKQTFKQWCEEQKGIFKDLYAECDERAVLFNNITTDKTIRKKQMTKLLECIDTLQHGSRCYTNKHFEFATRNRQQLMAEIKEPLVRQNAIETMSIIFQKLDDISQKDPNTQIEHLNSLQIEAEDLFNYVNTVDNETNVLQDTICSVNGLCKRIQDKIEHVEILCREREEASRKEEETKKEYLDQLNKLEENYKKKLMEDELRKEELLKIEENIREKERNLEVDFQMRQQQLKLEIEEERQKACKEIEEREKQLEEAMSNQLEDESTLLKIQEERYRLDSEMAIMFQKIEEKEKTLSDEIEKERLAATQLIQDEQIKHDEKVNGMEKEIQEVKEAHEKEKIIWQWFLLFY
;
A
#
# COMPACT_ATOMS: atom_id res chain seq x y z
N MET A 1 5.45 46.21 -14.66
CA MET A 1 6.19 46.13 -13.39
C MET A 1 7.14 44.94 -13.52
N SER A 2 8.33 45.13 -14.12
CA SER A 2 9.62 45.34 -13.42
C SER A 2 9.91 44.20 -12.42
N GLN A 3 10.93 43.35 -12.55
CA GLN A 3 12.24 43.47 -13.20
C GLN A 3 12.82 42.08 -13.53
N HIS A 4 13.59 42.03 -14.61
CA HIS A 4 14.50 40.96 -15.05
C HIS A 4 15.93 41.57 -15.14
N PRO A 5 17.00 40.80 -15.40
CA PRO A 5 18.08 40.66 -14.43
C PRO A 5 19.48 41.02 -14.99
N ALA A 6 20.48 40.88 -14.11
CA ALA A 6 21.78 40.23 -14.30
C ALA A 6 22.70 40.56 -15.51
N ASP A 7 23.90 41.00 -15.11
CA ASP A 7 25.23 40.45 -15.43
C ASP A 7 26.06 40.83 -16.67
N SER A 8 27.36 40.77 -16.40
CA SER A 8 28.52 40.49 -17.27
C SER A 8 29.24 41.64 -18.02
N SER A 9 30.38 42.00 -17.42
CA SER A 9 31.76 42.00 -17.96
C SER A 9 32.18 42.79 -19.22
N GLU A 10 33.22 43.62 -18.98
CA GLU A 10 34.43 43.90 -19.78
C GLU A 10 34.30 44.60 -21.14
N SER A 11 34.89 45.80 -21.25
CA SER A 11 36.21 46.01 -21.87
C SER A 11 36.55 47.49 -22.18
N GLN A 12 37.83 47.81 -21.94
CA GLN A 12 38.73 48.73 -22.69
C GLN A 12 38.61 50.27 -22.62
N ASP A 13 39.62 50.84 -21.97
CA ASP A 13 40.61 51.82 -22.45
C ASP A 13 40.17 53.06 -23.25
N ASN A 14 40.42 54.26 -22.69
CA ASN A 14 41.53 55.14 -23.10
C ASN A 14 41.37 56.59 -22.61
N PHE A 15 42.51 57.19 -22.22
CA PHE A 15 43.06 58.54 -22.50
C PHE A 15 43.76 59.13 -21.26
N CYS A 16 45.11 59.09 -21.20
CA CYS A 16 46.06 60.18 -21.51
C CYS A 16 46.19 61.19 -20.34
N THR A 17 47.35 61.66 -19.85
CA THR A 17 48.65 62.00 -20.46
C THR A 17 49.73 62.03 -19.38
N ALA A 18 50.99 61.79 -19.76
CA ALA A 18 52.17 62.03 -18.95
C ALA A 18 52.56 63.53 -18.95
N ALA A 19 53.09 64.01 -17.83
CA ALA A 19 53.82 65.28 -17.75
C ALA A 19 55.08 65.12 -16.89
N ASP A 20 56.07 65.91 -17.28
CA ASP A 20 57.50 65.72 -17.16
C ASP A 20 58.14 66.27 -15.85
N SER A 21 59.24 65.62 -15.48
CA SER A 21 60.50 66.10 -14.87
C SER A 21 60.60 67.31 -13.90
N ASN A 22 61.12 66.98 -12.70
CA ASN A 22 62.36 67.46 -12.05
C ASN A 22 62.86 68.92 -12.25
N GLN A 23 62.93 69.71 -11.16
CA GLN A 23 64.20 70.21 -10.58
C GLN A 23 64.00 71.14 -9.36
N SER A 24 64.56 70.78 -8.21
CA SER A 24 65.42 71.60 -7.31
C SER A 24 65.63 70.85 -5.98
N LYS A 25 66.68 70.04 -5.86
CA LYS A 25 68.02 70.38 -5.31
C LYS A 25 68.05 70.51 -3.77
N LEU A 26 68.83 69.59 -3.18
CA LEU A 26 69.85 69.82 -2.15
C LEU A 26 69.37 70.41 -0.81
N GLU A 27 69.29 69.55 0.20
CA GLU A 27 69.89 69.72 1.56
C GLU A 27 69.21 68.74 2.53
N GLU A 28 69.61 67.47 2.53
CA GLU A 28 69.28 66.55 3.64
C GLU A 28 70.17 65.30 3.58
N LYS A 29 71.48 65.51 3.69
CA LYS A 29 72.46 64.44 3.96
C LYS A 29 73.45 64.98 4.97
N ASP A 30 73.13 64.85 6.26
CA ASP A 30 74.12 64.84 7.36
C ASP A 30 73.58 64.44 8.75
N ILE A 31 72.43 63.75 8.86
CA ILE A 31 71.88 63.29 10.17
C ILE A 31 71.66 61.77 10.21
N ILE A 32 72.57 60.98 9.64
CA ILE A 32 72.59 59.52 9.87
C ILE A 32 74.04 59.05 9.97
N LYS A 33 74.68 59.28 11.13
CA LYS A 33 75.90 58.54 11.51
C LYS A 33 76.31 58.68 12.98
N GLU A 34 75.38 58.60 13.93
CA GLU A 34 75.76 58.35 15.33
C GLU A 34 74.58 57.82 16.14
N THR A 35 74.47 56.48 16.20
CA THR A 35 73.86 55.63 17.25
C THR A 35 73.68 54.21 16.69
N LYS A 36 74.80 53.61 16.27
CA LYS A 36 74.92 52.15 16.12
C LYS A 36 75.71 51.63 17.30
N ASP A 37 75.04 51.51 18.45
CA ASP A 37 75.41 50.57 19.50
C ASP A 37 74.18 50.28 20.39
N SER A 38 73.88 48.99 20.57
CA SER A 38 72.89 48.39 21.49
C SER A 38 71.42 48.20 21.04
N ILE A 39 71.17 47.56 19.90
CA ILE A 39 69.96 46.71 19.78
C ILE A 39 70.37 45.37 19.15
N VAL A 40 70.51 44.35 19.98
CA VAL A 40 70.65 42.96 19.53
C VAL A 40 69.26 42.49 19.11
N GLU A 41 69.01 42.33 17.80
CA GLU A 41 67.81 41.64 17.30
C GLU A 41 67.85 40.16 17.73
N PRO A 42 66.82 39.65 18.42
CA PRO A 42 66.78 38.25 18.80
C PRO A 42 66.56 37.37 17.56
N SER A 43 67.31 36.28 17.42
CA SER A 43 67.11 35.27 16.36
C SER A 43 65.66 34.76 16.27
N LEU A 44 65.22 34.25 15.12
CA LEU A 44 63.89 33.62 14.93
C LEU A 44 63.53 32.58 16.02
N LYS A 45 64.51 31.81 16.52
CA LYS A 45 64.33 30.88 17.66
C LYS A 45 64.07 31.60 18.99
N GLN A 46 64.63 32.79 19.19
CA GLN A 46 64.40 33.63 20.38
C GLN A 46 63.08 34.39 20.29
N MET A 47 62.64 34.86 19.12
CA MET A 47 61.30 35.45 18.94
C MET A 47 60.19 34.42 19.21
N ASP A 48 60.38 33.19 18.74
CA ASP A 48 59.43 32.09 18.92
C ASP A 48 59.40 31.59 20.38
N ALA A 49 60.54 31.64 21.09
CA ALA A 49 60.62 31.37 22.54
C ALA A 49 60.11 32.52 23.42
N PHE A 50 60.19 33.77 22.96
CA PHE A 50 59.66 34.96 23.65
C PHE A 50 58.13 35.04 23.49
N SER A 51 57.60 34.70 22.31
CA SER A 51 56.16 34.56 22.04
C SER A 51 55.51 33.49 22.93
N ARG A 52 56.14 32.30 23.07
CA ARG A 52 55.72 31.21 23.99
C ARG A 52 55.61 31.61 25.46
N LYS A 53 56.37 32.62 25.91
CA LYS A 53 56.34 33.12 27.30
C LYS A 53 55.15 34.03 27.61
N ASN A 54 54.51 34.61 26.58
CA ASN A 54 53.36 35.51 26.73
C ASN A 54 52.02 34.88 26.32
N GLU A 55 52.01 33.65 25.79
CA GLU A 55 50.79 32.91 25.46
C GLU A 55 50.01 32.49 26.73
N CYS A 56 48.68 32.65 26.67
CA CYS A 56 47.77 32.14 27.69
C CYS A 56 47.65 30.62 27.56
N LEU A 57 48.22 29.89 28.51
CA LEU A 57 48.13 28.42 28.56
C LEU A 57 46.74 27.99 29.01
N ASN A 58 46.04 27.28 28.15
CA ASN A 58 44.74 26.69 28.46
C ASN A 58 44.89 25.20 28.76
N LEU A 59 44.53 24.78 29.96
CA LEU A 59 44.67 23.42 30.46
C LEU A 59 43.30 22.86 30.82
N LEU A 60 42.99 21.63 30.40
CA LEU A 60 41.78 20.91 30.81
C LEU A 60 42.14 19.76 31.76
N LEU A 61 41.53 19.72 32.93
CA LEU A 61 41.67 18.60 33.87
C LEU A 61 40.65 17.51 33.54
N ILE A 62 41.13 16.28 33.34
CA ILE A 62 40.27 15.11 33.07
C ILE A 62 40.68 13.93 33.96
N GLY A 63 39.78 12.97 34.14
CA GLY A 63 40.02 11.74 34.90
C GLY A 63 38.91 11.39 35.88
N LYS A 64 39.07 10.26 36.55
CA LYS A 64 38.07 9.72 37.48
C LYS A 64 37.79 10.66 38.65
N THR A 65 36.57 10.61 39.17
CA THR A 65 36.20 11.34 40.38
C THR A 65 36.99 10.81 41.58
N GLY A 66 37.34 11.71 42.50
CA GLY A 66 38.18 11.38 43.66
C GLY A 66 39.69 11.32 43.39
N ASN A 67 40.16 11.40 42.13
CA ASN A 67 41.60 11.44 41.82
C ASN A 67 42.28 12.78 42.12
N GLY A 68 41.51 13.80 42.50
CA GLY A 68 42.02 15.10 42.92
C GLY A 68 42.20 16.12 41.79
N LYS A 69 41.32 16.13 40.78
CA LYS A 69 41.30 17.12 39.69
C LYS A 69 41.23 18.56 40.23
N SER A 70 40.19 18.91 40.95
CA SER A 70 39.99 20.25 41.54
C SER A 70 41.14 20.67 42.47
N ALA A 71 41.67 19.73 43.27
CA ALA A 71 42.85 19.97 44.12
C ALA A 71 44.11 20.30 43.29
N THR A 72 44.31 19.61 42.18
CA THR A 72 45.41 19.86 41.23
C THR A 72 45.26 21.23 40.57
N GLY A 73 44.05 21.59 40.14
CA GLY A 73 43.75 22.93 39.62
C GLY A 73 44.08 24.03 40.61
N ASN A 74 43.70 23.86 41.89
CA ASN A 74 44.03 24.78 42.96
C ASN A 74 45.54 24.93 43.20
N THR A 75 46.28 23.82 43.09
CA THR A 75 47.75 23.82 43.20
C THR A 75 48.40 24.58 42.04
N ILE A 76 47.95 24.36 40.80
CA ILE A 76 48.42 25.08 39.62
C ILE A 76 48.13 26.58 39.76
N LEU A 77 46.91 26.93 40.16
CA LEU A 77 46.45 28.29 40.38
C LEU A 77 46.93 28.90 41.70
N LYS A 78 47.68 28.18 42.55
CA LYS A 78 48.06 28.48 43.96
C LYS A 78 47.02 29.26 44.78
N ARG A 79 45.74 28.98 44.57
CA ARG A 79 44.61 29.52 45.34
C ARG A 79 43.48 28.50 45.32
N LYS A 80 42.58 28.55 46.30
CA LYS A 80 41.40 27.66 46.36
C LYS A 80 40.30 28.21 45.45
N SER A 81 40.41 27.96 44.15
CA SER A 81 39.43 28.43 43.15
C SER A 81 38.34 27.40 42.88
N PHE A 82 38.68 26.11 42.90
CA PHE A 82 37.75 25.00 42.73
C PHE A 82 37.40 24.41 44.10
N LYS A 83 36.13 24.10 44.33
CA LYS A 83 35.67 23.41 45.54
C LYS A 83 36.23 21.99 45.52
N SER A 84 37.07 21.65 46.51
CA SER A 84 37.77 20.37 46.62
C SER A 84 37.57 19.83 48.03
N GLU A 85 36.43 19.20 48.27
CA GLU A 85 36.08 18.56 49.54
C GLU A 85 36.20 17.03 49.40
N ALA A 86 36.60 16.34 50.47
CA ALA A 86 36.57 14.88 50.54
C ALA A 86 35.12 14.42 50.78
N SER A 87 34.26 14.59 49.77
CA SER A 87 32.87 14.11 49.78
C SER A 87 32.75 12.84 48.95
N SER A 88 31.82 11.96 49.33
CA SER A 88 31.39 10.80 48.54
C SER A 88 30.49 11.18 47.35
N GLU A 89 30.00 12.42 47.31
CA GLU A 89 29.15 12.94 46.23
C GLU A 89 29.97 13.79 45.25
N SER A 90 29.70 13.66 43.94
CA SER A 90 30.38 14.46 42.92
C SER A 90 29.90 15.92 42.98
N VAL A 91 30.79 16.84 43.40
CA VAL A 91 30.48 18.26 43.67
C VAL A 91 30.61 19.16 42.42
N THR A 92 30.74 18.60 41.22
CA THR A 92 30.92 19.39 39.98
C THR A 92 29.88 19.04 38.93
N SER A 93 28.71 19.68 39.03
CA SER A 93 27.67 19.65 37.99
C SER A 93 28.13 20.37 36.71
N ASP A 94 28.88 21.48 36.85
CA ASP A 94 29.21 22.39 35.74
C ASP A 94 30.71 22.54 35.51
N VAL A 95 31.11 22.68 34.23
CA VAL A 95 32.50 22.97 33.84
C VAL A 95 32.88 24.37 34.33
N LYS A 96 33.91 24.46 35.18
CA LYS A 96 34.39 25.72 35.76
C LYS A 96 35.79 26.02 35.27
N TYR A 97 36.09 27.28 35.02
CA TYR A 97 37.44 27.70 34.66
C TYR A 97 37.91 28.88 35.49
N GLU A 98 39.21 28.93 35.73
CA GLU A 98 39.86 29.97 36.51
C GLU A 98 41.20 30.31 35.91
N VAL A 99 41.62 31.57 36.06
CA VAL A 99 42.84 32.09 35.44
C VAL A 99 43.77 32.68 36.49
N ALA A 100 45.05 32.34 36.41
CA ALA A 100 46.08 32.93 37.26
C ALA A 100 47.39 33.15 36.49
N GLU A 101 48.14 34.17 36.89
CA GLU A 101 49.49 34.37 36.38
C GLU A 101 50.51 33.51 37.16
N ARG A 102 51.32 32.77 36.41
CA ARG A 102 52.32 31.84 36.93
C ARG A 102 53.61 32.00 36.13
N ARG A 103 54.68 32.45 36.81
CA ARG A 103 56.01 32.61 36.21
C ARG A 103 55.99 33.45 34.91
N LYS A 104 55.21 34.53 34.90
CA LYS A 104 54.98 35.42 33.75
C LYS A 104 54.14 34.83 32.61
N ARG A 105 53.52 33.66 32.79
CA ARG A 105 52.54 33.08 31.86
C ARG A 105 51.14 33.18 32.45
N LYS A 106 50.15 33.59 31.67
CA LYS A 106 48.74 33.49 32.03
C LYS A 106 48.32 32.03 31.87
N ILE A 107 47.73 31.42 32.90
CA ILE A 107 47.29 30.03 32.85
C ILE A 107 45.80 29.97 33.17
N LYS A 108 45.00 29.52 32.20
CA LYS A 108 43.59 29.16 32.35
C LYS A 108 43.53 27.66 32.64
N VAL A 109 42.94 27.30 33.76
CA VAL A 109 42.66 25.90 34.13
C VAL A 109 41.16 25.71 34.07
N VAL A 110 40.73 24.68 33.35
CA VAL A 110 39.34 24.25 33.26
C VAL A 110 39.22 22.94 34.03
N ASP A 111 38.38 22.91 35.06
CA ASP A 111 38.06 21.71 35.82
C ASP A 111 36.94 20.97 35.07
N GLY A 112 37.32 19.88 34.40
CA GLY A 112 36.41 19.05 33.61
C GLY A 112 35.60 18.08 34.48
N PRO A 113 34.47 17.58 33.95
CA PRO A 113 33.63 16.62 34.67
C PRO A 113 34.41 15.35 35.03
N GLY A 114 33.99 14.71 36.11
CA GLY A 114 34.44 13.38 36.46
C GLY A 114 33.96 12.33 35.49
N ILE A 115 34.85 11.42 35.10
CA ILE A 115 34.54 10.29 34.23
C ILE A 115 34.40 9.08 35.14
N GLY A 116 33.23 8.43 35.15
CA GLY A 116 32.92 7.37 36.11
C GLY A 116 32.34 7.88 37.44
N ASP A 117 31.56 8.97 37.41
CA ASP A 117 30.70 9.33 38.53
C ASP A 117 29.64 8.25 38.74
N THR A 118 29.65 7.63 39.92
CA THR A 118 28.80 6.51 40.35
C THR A 118 27.31 6.86 40.50
N HIS A 119 26.91 8.09 40.13
CA HIS A 119 25.52 8.55 40.27
C HIS A 119 24.59 8.12 39.13
N TYR A 120 25.14 7.57 38.03
CA TYR A 120 24.38 7.16 36.85
C TYR A 120 24.64 5.69 36.45
N ILE A 121 25.06 4.84 37.41
CA ILE A 121 25.41 3.44 37.14
C ILE A 121 24.21 2.66 36.56
N ASP A 122 23.00 3.04 36.95
CA ASP A 122 21.77 2.37 36.49
C ASP A 122 21.44 2.68 35.02
N ASP A 123 22.12 3.66 34.40
CA ASP A 123 21.91 4.06 33.00
C ASP A 123 23.22 4.55 32.36
N ILE A 124 23.99 3.59 31.83
CA ILE A 124 25.30 3.83 31.19
C ILE A 124 25.16 4.72 29.94
N GLU A 125 24.05 4.63 29.21
CA GLU A 125 23.77 5.46 28.04
C GLU A 125 23.70 6.92 28.44
N LYS A 126 22.81 7.24 29.39
CA LYS A 126 22.63 8.59 29.90
C LYS A 126 23.88 9.12 30.58
N ALA A 127 24.59 8.28 31.34
CA ALA A 127 25.87 8.64 31.94
C ALA A 127 26.88 9.09 30.88
N THR A 128 27.00 8.31 29.81
CA THR A 128 27.94 8.60 28.73
C THR A 128 27.54 9.86 27.97
N GLU A 129 26.25 10.04 27.67
CA GLU A 129 25.73 11.23 27.00
C GLU A 129 25.99 12.51 27.79
N ILE A 130 25.74 12.49 29.11
CA ILE A 130 26.04 13.62 29.98
C ILE A 130 27.54 13.94 29.95
N VAL A 131 28.41 12.92 30.02
CA VAL A 131 29.86 13.11 29.96
C VAL A 131 30.27 13.72 28.61
N MET A 132 29.73 13.22 27.49
CA MET A 132 30.03 13.75 26.16
C MET A 132 29.58 15.20 26.00
N ASN A 133 28.37 15.54 26.47
CA ASN A 133 27.84 16.90 26.41
C ASN A 133 28.68 17.87 27.25
N LYS A 134 29.04 17.50 28.48
CA LYS A 134 29.93 18.33 29.30
C LYS A 134 31.33 18.49 28.70
N MET A 135 31.85 17.45 28.03
CA MET A 135 33.13 17.54 27.31
C MET A 135 33.03 18.46 26.09
N LYS A 136 31.92 18.41 25.35
CA LYS A 136 31.61 19.35 24.27
C LYS A 136 31.58 20.79 24.78
N ASP A 137 30.88 21.03 25.90
CA ASP A 137 30.84 22.35 26.54
C ASP A 137 32.24 22.82 26.95
N ALA A 138 33.06 21.93 27.52
CA ALA A 138 34.45 22.25 27.85
C ALA A 138 35.27 22.66 26.62
N VAL A 139 35.10 22.00 25.47
CA VAL A 139 35.76 22.40 24.22
C VAL A 139 35.25 23.76 23.73
N LEU A 140 33.95 24.01 23.79
CA LEU A 140 33.33 25.28 23.37
C LEU A 140 33.72 26.47 24.26
N LEU A 141 33.94 26.26 25.56
CA LEU A 141 34.42 27.28 26.51
C LEU A 141 35.83 27.79 26.20
N ASN A 142 36.52 27.18 25.24
CA ASN A 142 37.89 27.53 24.91
C ASN A 142 38.17 27.44 23.39
N PRO A 143 37.67 28.42 22.60
CA PRO A 143 37.77 28.41 21.14
C PRO A 143 39.21 28.34 20.61
N ASP A 144 40.15 28.95 21.33
CA ASP A 144 41.59 28.91 21.02
C ASP A 144 42.23 27.53 21.24
N GLY A 145 41.49 26.62 21.86
CA GLY A 145 41.90 25.25 22.13
C GLY A 145 42.75 25.06 23.39
N TYR A 146 42.93 23.79 23.75
CA TYR A 146 43.67 23.35 24.92
C TYR A 146 45.12 22.97 24.59
N HIS A 147 46.07 23.56 25.30
CA HIS A 147 47.49 23.30 25.13
C HIS A 147 47.88 21.95 25.75
N ALA A 148 47.18 21.54 26.81
CA ALA A 148 47.35 20.21 27.39
C ALA A 148 46.08 19.74 28.10
N PHE A 149 45.84 18.43 28.03
CA PHE A 149 44.91 17.71 28.89
C PHE A 149 45.70 17.09 30.03
N LEU A 150 45.29 17.37 31.26
CA LEU A 150 45.93 16.83 32.45
C LEU A 150 45.09 15.65 32.93
N LEU A 151 45.54 14.43 32.62
CA LEU A 151 44.87 13.21 33.03
C LEU A 151 45.30 12.84 34.45
N VAL A 152 44.39 13.05 35.40
CA VAL A 152 44.67 12.96 36.83
C VAL A 152 44.44 11.54 37.35
N ILE A 153 45.49 10.94 37.91
CA ILE A 153 45.53 9.59 38.48
C ILE A 153 46.03 9.69 39.91
N LYS A 154 45.44 8.92 40.83
CA LYS A 154 45.85 8.92 42.24
C LYS A 154 46.94 7.88 42.51
N TYR A 155 48.06 8.28 43.12
CA TYR A 155 49.08 7.34 43.60
C TYR A 155 48.50 6.38 44.65
N GLY A 156 48.94 5.12 44.60
CA GLY A 156 48.50 4.06 45.52
C GLY A 156 47.20 3.36 45.11
N ASN A 157 46.48 3.87 44.13
CA ASN A 157 45.32 3.19 43.56
C ASN A 157 45.74 2.28 42.41
N ARG A 158 45.22 1.05 42.39
CA ARG A 158 45.36 0.15 41.24
C ARG A 158 44.41 0.59 40.14
N LEU A 159 44.92 0.76 38.92
CA LEU A 159 44.07 0.95 37.75
C LEU A 159 43.30 -0.34 37.44
N THR A 160 41.98 -0.23 37.33
CA THR A 160 41.05 -1.35 37.13
C THR A 160 40.54 -1.41 35.69
N LYS A 161 39.72 -2.42 35.37
CA LYS A 161 39.03 -2.49 34.08
C LYS A 161 38.14 -1.27 33.83
N GLU A 162 37.53 -0.70 34.88
CA GLU A 162 36.75 0.54 34.77
C GLU A 162 37.62 1.71 34.33
N ASP A 163 38.85 1.82 34.83
CA ASP A 163 39.76 2.89 34.43
C ASP A 163 40.18 2.73 32.96
N LYS A 164 40.39 1.48 32.51
CA LYS A 164 40.63 1.19 31.09
C LYS A 164 39.46 1.62 30.21
N GLU A 165 38.23 1.37 30.67
CA GLU A 165 37.03 1.77 29.96
C GLU A 165 36.85 3.30 29.93
N CYS A 166 37.13 3.98 31.04
CA CYS A 166 37.14 5.45 31.07
C CYS A 166 38.14 6.04 30.06
N ILE A 167 39.32 5.43 29.92
CA ILE A 167 40.33 5.82 28.92
C ILE A 167 39.81 5.56 27.49
N ARG A 168 39.11 4.45 27.26
CA ARG A 168 38.48 4.14 25.96
C ARG A 168 37.43 5.19 25.59
N ILE A 169 36.54 5.55 26.52
CA ILE A 169 35.53 6.59 26.33
C ILE A 169 36.18 7.93 26.00
N LEU A 170 37.22 8.31 26.75
CA LEU A 170 37.99 9.53 26.48
C LEU A 170 38.55 9.58 25.06
N LYS A 171 39.11 8.47 24.57
CA LYS A 171 39.64 8.36 23.21
C LYS A 171 38.54 8.45 22.15
N ALA A 172 37.37 7.87 22.40
CA ALA A 172 36.23 8.02 21.50
C ALA A 172 35.75 9.48 21.45
N VAL A 173 35.71 10.16 22.60
CA VAL A 173 35.23 11.55 22.70
C VAL A 173 36.20 12.56 22.09
N PHE A 174 37.47 12.50 22.47
CA PHE A 174 38.47 13.49 22.04
C PHE A 174 39.26 13.06 20.79
N GLY A 175 39.15 11.80 20.36
CA GLY A 175 39.87 11.24 19.22
C GLY A 175 41.00 10.30 19.65
N PRO A 176 41.34 9.29 18.83
CA PRO A 176 42.19 8.17 19.26
C PRO A 176 43.60 8.60 19.70
N ASP A 177 44.17 9.63 19.07
CA ASP A 177 45.53 10.10 19.34
C ASP A 177 45.60 11.23 20.38
N PHE A 178 44.48 11.61 21.01
CA PHE A 178 44.49 12.78 21.89
C PHE A 178 45.43 12.61 23.10
N ILE A 179 45.56 11.38 23.61
CA ILE A 179 46.48 11.04 24.70
C ILE A 179 47.93 11.24 24.27
N LYS A 180 48.27 10.72 23.10
CA LYS A 180 49.60 10.82 22.52
C LYS A 180 49.99 12.26 22.20
N ASN A 181 49.06 13.07 21.71
CA ASN A 181 49.39 14.39 21.17
C ASN A 181 49.19 15.53 22.17
N TYR A 182 48.32 15.36 23.17
CA TYR A 182 47.91 16.47 24.04
C TYR A 182 47.86 16.16 25.53
N CYS A 183 48.01 14.90 25.96
CA CYS A 183 47.93 14.55 27.39
C CYS A 183 49.26 14.56 28.13
N ILE A 184 49.17 14.92 29.41
CA ILE A 184 50.18 14.76 30.45
C ILE A 184 49.54 14.03 31.63
N LEU A 185 50.20 13.00 32.14
CA LEU A 185 49.73 12.28 33.32
C LEU A 185 50.08 13.05 34.58
N ILE A 186 49.06 13.38 35.39
CA ILE A 186 49.26 13.95 36.71
C ILE A 186 49.00 12.89 37.76
N VAL A 187 50.06 12.46 38.45
CA VAL A 187 49.95 11.52 39.56
C VAL A 187 49.83 12.30 40.86
N THR A 188 48.68 12.25 41.52
CA THR A 188 48.41 12.93 42.80
C THR A 188 48.87 12.07 43.98
N ASN A 189 48.68 12.54 45.22
CA ASN A 189 49.19 11.89 46.45
C ASN A 189 50.73 11.77 46.48
N GLY A 190 51.43 12.79 45.98
CA GLY A 190 52.90 12.83 45.99
C GLY A 190 53.54 12.88 47.38
N ASP A 191 52.79 13.24 48.42
CA ASP A 191 53.16 13.02 49.82
C ASP A 191 53.23 11.53 50.16
N SER A 192 52.21 10.75 49.79
CA SER A 192 52.19 9.30 50.02
C SER A 192 53.31 8.61 49.24
N PHE A 193 53.55 8.99 47.98
CA PHE A 193 54.70 8.48 47.21
C PHE A 193 56.03 8.75 47.91
N LYS A 194 56.24 9.98 48.42
CA LYS A 194 57.49 10.34 49.10
C LYS A 194 57.70 9.58 50.40
N LEU A 195 56.63 9.28 51.13
CA LEU A 195 56.69 8.46 52.34
C LEU A 195 57.04 7.02 52.00
N ASP A 196 56.34 6.43 51.04
CA ASP A 196 56.50 5.03 50.62
C ASP A 196 57.90 4.77 50.00
N LYS A 197 58.46 5.75 49.28
CA LYS A 197 59.77 5.64 48.61
C LYS A 197 60.94 6.26 49.37
N LYS A 198 60.73 6.66 50.64
CA LYS A 198 61.75 7.33 51.46
C LYS A 198 63.00 6.44 51.66
N GLU A 199 62.81 5.15 51.89
CA GLU A 199 63.89 4.19 52.18
C GLU A 199 64.58 3.69 50.90
N SER A 200 63.80 3.37 49.87
CA SER A 200 64.31 2.88 48.58
C SER A 200 64.98 3.96 47.73
N LYS A 201 64.78 5.24 48.05
CA LYS A 201 65.27 6.41 47.28
C LYS A 201 64.88 6.37 45.79
N GLN A 202 63.83 5.63 45.45
CA GLN A 202 63.33 5.48 44.09
C GLN A 202 62.80 6.84 43.58
N THR A 203 63.21 7.24 42.38
CA THR A 203 62.68 8.45 41.75
C THR A 203 61.30 8.19 41.15
N PHE A 204 60.50 9.25 40.98
CA PHE A 204 59.17 9.11 40.37
C PHE A 204 59.22 8.57 38.93
N LYS A 205 60.25 8.91 38.15
CA LYS A 205 60.43 8.39 36.78
C LYS A 205 60.66 6.87 36.79
N GLN A 206 61.59 6.40 37.63
CA GLN A 206 61.86 4.97 37.80
C GLN A 206 60.60 4.21 38.25
N TRP A 207 59.84 4.79 39.18
CA TRP A 207 58.56 4.20 39.59
C TRP A 207 57.59 4.06 38.42
N CYS A 208 57.46 5.07 37.55
CA CYS A 208 56.59 5.00 36.37
C CYS A 208 57.06 3.90 35.39
N GLU A 209 58.37 3.81 35.13
CA GLU A 209 58.98 2.83 34.22
C GLU A 209 58.79 1.38 34.68
N GLU A 210 58.77 1.15 36.00
CA GLU A 210 58.56 -0.17 36.61
C GLU A 210 57.08 -0.61 36.68
N GLN A 211 56.13 0.29 36.44
CA GLN A 211 54.71 -0.06 36.44
C GLN A 211 54.37 -1.05 35.31
N LYS A 212 53.25 -1.76 35.47
CA LYS A 212 52.75 -2.76 34.52
C LYS A 212 51.27 -2.53 34.20
N GLY A 213 50.78 -3.15 33.13
CA GLY A 213 49.38 -3.09 32.71
C GLY A 213 48.96 -1.68 32.28
N ILE A 214 47.73 -1.30 32.62
CA ILE A 214 47.07 -0.07 32.12
C ILE A 214 47.93 1.18 32.33
N PHE A 215 48.62 1.30 33.47
CA PHE A 215 49.46 2.47 33.73
C PHE A 215 50.66 2.51 32.77
N LYS A 216 51.31 1.37 32.54
CA LYS A 216 52.47 1.28 31.64
C LYS A 216 52.07 1.65 30.21
N ASP A 217 50.94 1.11 29.74
CA ASP A 217 50.41 1.39 28.41
C ASP A 217 50.11 2.88 28.25
N LEU A 218 49.45 3.48 29.24
CA LEU A 218 49.11 4.90 29.24
C LEU A 218 50.34 5.81 29.36
N TYR A 219 51.32 5.44 30.18
CA TYR A 219 52.57 6.17 30.34
C TYR A 219 53.39 6.16 29.05
N ALA A 220 53.43 5.02 28.34
CA ALA A 220 54.06 4.90 27.04
C ALA A 220 53.31 5.68 25.96
N GLU A 221 51.98 5.62 25.92
CA GLU A 221 51.16 6.37 24.96
C GLU A 221 51.30 7.89 25.16
N CYS A 222 51.42 8.34 26.41
CA CYS A 222 51.73 9.72 26.78
C CYS A 222 53.21 10.10 26.56
N ASP A 223 54.02 9.29 25.88
CA ASP A 223 55.45 9.57 25.62
C ASP A 223 56.23 9.91 26.90
N GLU A 224 55.98 9.15 27.97
CA GLU A 224 56.61 9.30 29.29
C GLU A 224 56.34 10.66 29.98
N ARG A 225 55.35 11.43 29.52
CA ARG A 225 54.96 12.70 30.14
C ARG A 225 54.13 12.45 31.40
N ALA A 226 54.81 12.37 32.54
CA ALA A 226 54.18 12.29 33.86
C ALA A 226 54.76 13.27 34.88
N VAL A 227 53.89 13.81 35.74
CA VAL A 227 54.27 14.74 36.82
C VAL A 227 53.62 14.34 38.13
N LEU A 228 54.44 14.22 39.17
CA LEU A 228 53.98 13.95 40.54
C LEU A 228 53.55 15.26 41.23
N PHE A 229 52.32 15.29 41.73
CA PHE A 229 51.73 16.41 42.44
C PHE A 229 51.49 16.09 43.91
N ASN A 230 51.98 16.96 44.79
CA ASN A 230 51.58 16.99 46.19
C ASN A 230 50.67 18.22 46.40
N ASN A 231 49.36 17.97 46.44
CA ASN A 231 48.33 19.01 46.53
C ASN A 231 48.14 19.60 47.94
N ILE A 232 48.71 18.97 48.98
CA ILE A 232 48.59 19.41 50.37
C ILE A 232 49.86 20.11 50.88
N THR A 233 50.94 20.14 50.09
CA THR A 233 52.22 20.68 50.54
C THR A 233 52.19 22.21 50.69
N THR A 234 52.70 22.68 51.83
CA THR A 234 52.95 24.11 52.08
C THR A 234 54.36 24.53 51.67
N ASP A 235 55.26 23.58 51.35
CA ASP A 235 56.63 23.85 50.94
C ASP A 235 56.68 24.58 49.59
N LYS A 236 57.23 25.80 49.61
CA LYS A 236 57.35 26.66 48.42
C LYS A 236 58.27 26.04 47.36
N THR A 237 59.30 25.32 47.76
CA THR A 237 60.26 24.65 46.88
C THR A 237 59.62 23.47 46.18
N ILE A 238 58.85 22.63 46.90
CA ILE A 238 58.10 21.51 46.28
C ILE A 238 57.09 22.05 45.27
N ARG A 239 56.29 23.07 45.66
CA ARG A 239 55.33 23.71 44.76
C ARG A 239 55.99 24.32 43.52
N LYS A 240 57.18 24.92 43.67
CA LYS A 240 57.95 25.47 42.55
C LYS A 240 58.43 24.36 41.63
N LYS A 241 58.96 23.25 42.17
CA LYS A 241 59.47 22.12 41.39
C LYS A 241 58.39 21.42 40.57
N GLN A 242 57.26 21.06 41.18
CA GLN A 242 56.16 20.40 40.45
C GLN A 242 55.58 21.30 39.34
N MET A 243 55.47 22.62 39.59
CA MET A 243 55.03 23.56 38.57
C MET A 243 56.05 23.74 37.44
N THR A 244 57.35 23.81 37.75
CA THR A 244 58.40 23.84 36.72
C THR A 244 58.29 22.59 35.83
N LYS A 245 58.16 21.40 36.43
CA LYS A 245 58.10 20.16 35.68
C LYS A 245 56.85 20.05 34.80
N LEU A 246 55.70 20.53 35.29
CA LEU A 246 54.49 20.63 34.48
C LEU A 246 54.69 21.54 33.26
N LEU A 247 55.25 22.73 33.45
CA LEU A 247 55.50 23.66 32.33
C LEU A 247 56.50 23.08 31.33
N GLU A 248 57.56 22.41 31.79
CA GLU A 248 58.49 21.69 30.92
C GLU A 248 57.75 20.64 30.08
N CYS A 249 56.89 19.82 30.68
CA CYS A 249 56.10 18.83 29.94
C CYS A 249 55.15 19.47 28.92
N ILE A 250 54.51 20.59 29.26
CA ILE A 250 53.66 21.34 28.32
C ILE A 250 54.51 21.87 27.16
N ASP A 251 55.71 22.38 27.44
CA ASP A 251 56.61 22.91 26.41
C ASP A 251 57.25 21.80 25.53
N THR A 252 57.22 20.54 25.99
CA THR A 252 57.64 19.35 25.19
C THR A 252 56.55 18.81 24.27
N LEU A 253 55.28 19.16 24.47
CA LEU A 253 54.23 18.86 23.49
C LEU A 253 54.54 19.73 22.25
N GLN A 254 55.15 19.15 21.21
CA GLN A 254 55.87 19.92 20.17
C GLN A 254 55.36 19.80 18.72
N HIS A 255 55.42 20.96 18.04
CA HIS A 255 55.63 21.22 16.59
C HIS A 255 54.51 20.95 15.56
N GLY A 256 53.26 20.85 16.00
CA GLY A 256 52.09 20.84 15.12
C GLY A 256 51.02 21.84 15.55
N SER A 257 49.75 21.47 15.41
CA SER A 257 48.62 22.22 15.98
C SER A 257 48.93 22.52 17.46
N ARG A 258 49.07 23.80 17.80
CA ARG A 258 49.54 24.26 19.13
C ARG A 258 48.59 23.88 20.26
N CYS A 259 47.36 23.50 19.92
CA CYS A 259 46.28 23.25 20.85
C CYS A 259 45.31 22.23 20.25
N TYR A 260 44.71 21.42 21.11
CA TYR A 260 43.50 20.69 20.76
C TYR A 260 42.34 21.68 20.58
N THR A 261 41.84 21.79 19.36
CA THR A 261 40.77 22.73 18.97
C THR A 261 39.45 22.02 18.67
N ASN A 262 38.39 22.80 18.48
CA ASN A 262 37.09 22.30 18.03
C ASN A 262 37.17 21.44 16.76
N LYS A 263 38.11 21.72 15.83
CA LYS A 263 38.31 20.89 14.62
C LYS A 263 38.69 19.44 14.96
N HIS A 264 39.52 19.24 15.99
CA HIS A 264 39.92 17.90 16.44
C HIS A 264 38.73 17.20 17.10
N PHE A 265 37.94 17.95 17.85
CA PHE A 265 36.71 17.43 18.43
C PHE A 265 35.72 17.02 17.34
N GLU A 266 35.49 17.84 16.32
CA GLU A 266 34.66 17.51 15.16
C GLU A 266 35.16 16.29 14.39
N PHE A 267 36.48 16.13 14.20
CA PHE A 267 37.06 14.94 13.57
C PHE A 267 36.74 13.64 14.31
N ALA A 268 36.58 13.70 15.64
CA ALA A 268 36.20 12.56 16.47
C ALA A 268 34.67 12.29 16.49
N THR A 269 33.85 12.99 15.70
CA THR A 269 32.38 12.81 15.70
C THR A 269 31.97 11.38 15.40
N ARG A 270 32.59 10.74 14.41
CA ARG A 270 32.29 9.34 14.06
C ARG A 270 32.60 8.38 15.20
N ASN A 271 33.70 8.59 15.93
CA ASN A 271 34.06 7.78 17.09
C ASN A 271 33.05 7.94 18.25
N ARG A 272 32.52 9.15 18.45
CA ARG A 272 31.45 9.40 19.43
C ARG A 272 30.15 8.71 19.05
N GLN A 273 29.74 8.83 17.80
CA GLN A 273 28.55 8.16 17.28
C GLN A 273 28.68 6.64 17.41
N GLN A 274 29.82 6.07 17.05
CA GLN A 274 30.09 4.65 17.20
C GLN A 274 30.05 4.19 18.66
N LEU A 275 30.69 4.93 19.57
CA LEU A 275 30.62 4.62 21.01
C LEU A 275 29.17 4.65 21.53
N MET A 276 28.37 5.61 21.09
CA MET A 276 26.95 5.67 21.47
C MET A 276 26.15 4.50 20.91
N ALA A 277 26.38 4.12 19.66
CA ALA A 277 25.75 2.95 19.06
C ALA A 277 26.16 1.66 19.80
N GLU A 278 27.43 1.48 20.13
CA GLU A 278 27.94 0.33 20.91
C GLU A 278 27.29 0.21 22.30
N ILE A 279 27.06 1.34 22.97
CA ILE A 279 26.42 1.34 24.29
C ILE A 279 24.92 1.02 24.18
N LYS A 280 24.24 1.53 23.15
CA LYS A 280 22.80 1.31 22.91
C LYS A 280 22.50 -0.06 22.32
N GLU A 281 23.46 -0.69 21.63
CA GLU A 281 23.27 -1.93 20.87
C GLU A 281 22.54 -3.02 21.66
N PRO A 282 22.94 -3.37 22.91
CA PRO A 282 22.34 -4.51 23.59
C PRO A 282 20.84 -4.31 23.85
N LEU A 283 20.46 -3.09 24.26
CA LEU A 283 19.08 -2.73 24.54
C LEU A 283 18.26 -2.61 23.26
N VAL A 284 18.80 -1.96 22.23
CA VAL A 284 18.13 -1.81 20.93
C VAL A 284 17.90 -3.17 20.28
N ARG A 285 18.91 -4.04 20.28
CA ARG A 285 18.78 -5.40 19.74
C ARG A 285 17.75 -6.21 20.53
N GLN A 286 17.75 -6.14 21.86
CA GLN A 286 16.75 -6.83 22.68
C GLN A 286 15.33 -6.33 22.35
N ASN A 287 15.11 -5.02 22.35
CA ASN A 287 13.81 -4.42 22.01
C ASN A 287 13.37 -4.81 20.59
N ALA A 288 14.30 -4.85 19.63
CA ALA A 288 14.02 -5.27 18.27
C ALA A 288 13.60 -6.74 18.20
N ILE A 289 14.29 -7.65 18.90
CA ILE A 289 13.92 -9.07 18.96
C ILE A 289 12.52 -9.24 19.56
N GLU A 290 12.23 -8.57 20.67
CA GLU A 290 10.92 -8.63 21.33
C GLU A 290 9.80 -8.10 20.42
N THR A 291 10.03 -6.95 19.77
CA THR A 291 9.07 -6.34 18.85
C THR A 291 8.85 -7.22 17.62
N MET A 292 9.92 -7.75 17.02
CA MET A 292 9.83 -8.69 15.89
C MET A 292 9.05 -9.95 16.28
N SER A 293 9.25 -10.48 17.49
CA SER A 293 8.50 -11.64 17.98
C SER A 293 7.00 -11.36 18.05
N ILE A 294 6.60 -10.17 18.51
CA ILE A 294 5.20 -9.74 18.54
C ILE A 294 4.65 -9.60 17.11
N ILE A 295 5.44 -9.00 16.20
CA ILE A 295 5.04 -8.85 14.80
C ILE A 295 4.85 -10.22 14.13
N PHE A 296 5.75 -11.18 14.35
CA PHE A 296 5.61 -12.54 13.83
C PHE A 296 4.33 -13.21 14.35
N GLN A 297 4.02 -13.07 15.63
CA GLN A 297 2.78 -13.60 16.19
C GLN A 297 1.53 -12.97 15.52
N LYS A 298 1.52 -11.65 15.34
CA LYS A 298 0.44 -10.96 14.61
C LYS A 298 0.32 -11.44 13.16
N LEU A 299 1.45 -11.70 12.49
CA LEU A 299 1.48 -12.19 11.11
C LEU A 299 0.86 -13.59 10.98
N ASP A 300 1.13 -14.47 11.94
CA ASP A 300 0.53 -15.81 12.01
C ASP A 300 -0.98 -15.74 12.25
N ASP A 301 -1.43 -14.85 13.15
CA ASP A 301 -2.85 -14.63 13.43
C ASP A 301 -3.61 -14.09 12.22
N ILE A 302 -3.01 -13.16 11.45
CA ILE A 302 -3.61 -12.62 10.23
C ILE A 302 -3.79 -13.71 9.17
N SER A 303 -2.86 -14.67 9.09
CA SER A 303 -2.93 -15.77 8.12
C SER A 303 -4.16 -16.67 8.29
N GLN A 304 -4.87 -16.58 9.43
CA GLN A 304 -6.11 -17.32 9.69
C GLN A 304 -7.40 -16.54 9.38
N LYS A 305 -7.31 -15.24 9.02
CA LYS A 305 -8.48 -14.38 8.76
C LYS A 305 -8.98 -14.47 7.30
N ASP A 306 -10.14 -13.88 7.01
CA ASP A 306 -10.64 -13.76 5.63
C ASP A 306 -9.70 -12.89 4.77
N PRO A 307 -9.31 -13.33 3.55
CA PRO A 307 -8.35 -12.62 2.69
C PRO A 307 -8.68 -11.15 2.45
N ASN A 308 -9.95 -10.77 2.34
CA ASN A 308 -10.34 -9.38 2.07
C ASN A 308 -10.00 -8.46 3.25
N THR A 309 -9.99 -9.01 4.47
CA THR A 309 -9.61 -8.28 5.70
C THR A 309 -8.13 -8.42 6.05
N GLN A 310 -7.39 -9.31 5.38
CA GLN A 310 -5.97 -9.53 5.66
C GLN A 310 -5.12 -8.33 5.22
N ILE A 311 -5.41 -7.75 4.05
CA ILE A 311 -4.60 -6.67 3.45
C ILE A 311 -4.49 -5.46 4.39
N GLU A 312 -5.60 -4.99 4.97
CA GLU A 312 -5.59 -3.86 5.89
C GLU A 312 -4.72 -4.13 7.12
N HIS A 313 -4.85 -5.33 7.72
CA HIS A 313 -4.04 -5.72 8.87
C HIS A 313 -2.56 -5.88 8.51
N LEU A 314 -2.24 -6.47 7.35
CA LEU A 314 -0.86 -6.63 6.88
C LEU A 314 -0.20 -5.28 6.60
N ASN A 315 -0.92 -4.33 5.98
CA ASN A 315 -0.42 -2.97 5.77
C ASN A 315 -0.13 -2.25 7.09
N SER A 316 -1.02 -2.37 8.08
CA SER A 316 -0.76 -1.83 9.42
C SER A 316 0.47 -2.46 10.06
N LEU A 317 0.69 -3.76 9.85
CA LEU A 317 1.84 -4.49 10.39
C LEU A 317 3.14 -4.14 9.67
N GLN A 318 3.07 -3.87 8.37
CA GLN A 318 4.19 -3.37 7.56
C GLN A 318 4.70 -2.03 8.11
N ILE A 319 3.79 -1.10 8.43
CA ILE A 319 4.15 0.19 9.03
C ILE A 319 4.86 -0.02 10.39
N GLU A 320 4.36 -0.91 11.24
CA GLU A 320 4.99 -1.22 12.55
C GLU A 320 6.42 -1.79 12.38
N ALA A 321 6.63 -2.63 11.37
CA ALA A 321 7.94 -3.18 11.04
C ALA A 321 8.89 -2.11 10.46
N GLU A 322 8.39 -1.21 9.61
CA GLU A 322 9.15 -0.09 9.04
C GLU A 322 9.52 0.95 10.10
N ASP A 323 8.64 1.24 11.05
CA ASP A 323 8.93 2.10 12.19
C ASP A 323 10.07 1.53 13.05
N LEU A 324 10.04 0.22 13.30
CA LEU A 324 11.14 -0.46 13.98
C LEU A 324 12.44 -0.38 13.16
N PHE A 325 12.38 -0.62 11.85
CA PHE A 325 13.54 -0.50 10.96
C PHE A 325 14.14 0.91 11.01
N ASN A 326 13.31 1.94 10.89
CA ASN A 326 13.71 3.34 10.94
C ASN A 326 14.31 3.72 12.29
N TYR A 327 13.74 3.24 13.39
CA TYR A 327 14.29 3.43 14.73
C TYR A 327 15.70 2.83 14.85
N VAL A 328 15.87 1.54 14.51
CA VAL A 328 17.18 0.86 14.61
C VAL A 328 18.22 1.54 13.71
N ASN A 329 17.85 1.90 12.48
CA ASN A 329 18.73 2.58 11.54
C ASN A 329 19.14 3.98 12.01
N THR A 330 18.21 4.72 12.64
CA THR A 330 18.50 6.03 13.25
C THR A 330 19.46 5.92 14.43
N VAL A 331 19.33 4.88 15.25
CA VAL A 331 20.26 4.64 16.35
C VAL A 331 21.64 4.21 15.86
N ASP A 332 21.71 3.39 14.80
CA ASP A 332 22.99 3.00 14.19
C ASP A 332 23.74 4.20 13.61
N ASN A 333 23.04 5.10 12.91
CA ASN A 333 23.60 6.33 12.34
C ASN A 333 24.89 6.07 11.53
N GLU A 334 24.84 5.09 10.62
CA GLU A 334 25.93 4.69 9.71
C GLU A 334 27.22 4.20 10.41
N THR A 335 27.10 3.77 11.67
CA THR A 335 28.21 3.17 12.42
C THR A 335 28.40 1.69 12.07
N ASN A 336 27.36 1.04 11.53
CA ASN A 336 27.28 -0.39 11.25
C ASN A 336 27.37 -1.29 12.49
N VAL A 337 27.17 -0.75 13.68
CA VAL A 337 27.18 -1.52 14.94
C VAL A 337 25.93 -2.42 15.03
N LEU A 338 24.79 -1.92 14.56
CA LEU A 338 23.50 -2.62 14.58
C LEU A 338 23.18 -3.30 13.24
N GLN A 339 24.15 -3.47 12.35
CA GLN A 339 23.93 -3.96 10.98
C GLN A 339 23.20 -5.30 10.93
N ASP A 340 23.53 -6.23 11.82
CA ASP A 340 22.86 -7.54 11.88
C ASP A 340 21.38 -7.40 12.29
N THR A 341 21.09 -6.49 13.22
CA THR A 341 19.72 -6.18 13.65
C THR A 341 18.95 -5.51 12.51
N ILE A 342 19.55 -4.52 11.84
CA ILE A 342 18.97 -3.85 10.66
C ILE A 342 18.63 -4.87 9.58
N CYS A 343 19.55 -5.78 9.25
CA CYS A 343 19.31 -6.86 8.28
C CYS A 343 18.13 -7.75 8.70
N SER A 344 18.05 -8.09 9.98
CA SER A 344 16.99 -8.94 10.52
C SER A 344 15.61 -8.28 10.42
N VAL A 345 15.49 -7.00 10.80
CA VAL A 345 14.25 -6.23 10.71
C VAL A 345 13.85 -6.00 9.25
N ASN A 346 14.80 -5.70 8.37
CA ASN A 346 14.53 -5.57 6.94
C ASN A 346 14.02 -6.88 6.31
N GLY A 347 14.59 -8.03 6.74
CA GLY A 347 14.10 -9.35 6.35
C GLY A 347 12.65 -9.59 6.77
N LEU A 348 12.22 -9.08 7.92
CA LEU A 348 10.82 -9.11 8.37
C LEU A 348 9.93 -8.21 7.49
N CYS A 349 10.35 -6.96 7.24
CA CYS A 349 9.61 -6.04 6.35
C CYS A 349 9.37 -6.69 4.98
N LYS A 350 10.41 -7.31 4.41
CA LYS A 350 10.28 -8.01 3.12
C LYS A 350 9.29 -9.17 3.19
N ARG A 351 9.30 -9.98 4.25
CA ARG A 351 8.34 -11.10 4.40
C ARG A 351 6.90 -10.62 4.48
N ILE A 352 6.64 -9.53 5.18
CA ILE A 352 5.29 -8.94 5.28
C ILE A 352 4.88 -8.41 3.91
N GLN A 353 5.77 -7.69 3.21
CA GLN A 353 5.52 -7.21 1.86
C GLN A 353 5.21 -8.33 0.86
N ASP A 354 6.01 -9.40 0.86
CA ASP A 354 5.79 -10.58 0.00
C ASP A 354 4.42 -11.23 0.30
N LYS A 355 3.99 -11.22 1.57
CA LYS A 355 2.67 -11.73 1.98
C LYS A 355 1.53 -10.83 1.50
N ILE A 356 1.69 -9.51 1.56
CA ILE A 356 0.72 -8.54 1.03
C ILE A 356 0.50 -8.80 -0.46
N GLU A 357 1.58 -8.85 -1.25
CA GLU A 357 1.53 -9.06 -2.69
C GLU A 357 0.80 -10.38 -3.03
N HIS A 358 1.10 -11.45 -2.30
CA HIS A 358 0.44 -12.74 -2.49
C HIS A 358 -1.08 -12.67 -2.22
N VAL A 359 -1.51 -11.99 -1.14
CA VAL A 359 -2.93 -11.86 -0.82
C VAL A 359 -3.65 -10.98 -1.85
N GLU A 360 -3.01 -9.90 -2.33
CA GLU A 360 -3.57 -9.05 -3.38
C GLU A 360 -3.80 -9.80 -4.71
N ILE A 361 -2.91 -10.73 -5.06
CA ILE A 361 -3.09 -11.60 -6.22
C ILE A 361 -4.33 -12.49 -6.02
N LEU A 362 -4.44 -13.15 -4.86
CA LEU A 362 -5.60 -14.01 -4.55
C LEU A 362 -6.93 -13.25 -4.58
N CYS A 363 -6.97 -12.02 -4.05
CA CYS A 363 -8.16 -11.19 -4.10
C CYS A 363 -8.56 -10.85 -5.54
N ARG A 364 -7.59 -10.47 -6.39
CA ARG A 364 -7.85 -10.19 -7.82
C ARG A 364 -8.39 -11.40 -8.58
N GLU A 365 -7.78 -12.57 -8.38
CA GLU A 365 -8.25 -13.82 -9.01
C GLU A 365 -9.68 -14.17 -8.60
N ARG A 366 -10.03 -13.97 -7.32
CA ARG A 366 -11.39 -14.19 -6.81
C ARG A 366 -12.41 -13.22 -7.43
N GLU A 367 -12.05 -11.94 -7.56
CA GLU A 367 -12.90 -10.92 -8.21
C GLU A 367 -13.09 -11.19 -9.70
N GLU A 368 -12.05 -11.64 -10.41
CA GLU A 368 -12.17 -12.07 -11.81
C GLU A 368 -13.05 -13.30 -11.98
N ALA A 369 -12.93 -14.30 -11.09
CA ALA A 369 -13.79 -15.47 -11.10
C ALA A 369 -15.26 -15.08 -10.88
N SER A 370 -15.53 -14.23 -9.88
CA SER A 370 -16.89 -13.74 -9.59
C SER A 370 -17.48 -12.94 -10.75
N ARG A 371 -16.69 -12.11 -11.45
CA ARG A 371 -17.13 -11.37 -12.64
C ARG A 371 -17.50 -12.30 -13.78
N LYS A 372 -16.66 -13.32 -14.06
CA LYS A 372 -16.95 -14.31 -15.11
C LYS A 372 -18.22 -15.09 -14.80
N GLU A 373 -18.45 -15.45 -13.54
CA GLU A 373 -19.68 -16.11 -13.09
C GLU A 373 -20.92 -15.22 -13.28
N GLU A 374 -20.82 -13.92 -12.99
CA GLU A 374 -21.93 -12.98 -13.19
C GLU A 374 -22.21 -12.72 -14.68
N GLU A 375 -21.17 -12.65 -15.52
CA GLU A 375 -21.30 -12.55 -16.98
C GLU A 375 -21.99 -13.78 -17.58
N THR A 376 -21.55 -14.99 -17.21
CA THR A 376 -22.20 -16.22 -17.71
C THR A 376 -23.65 -16.29 -17.25
N LYS A 377 -23.95 -15.96 -15.99
CA LYS A 377 -25.33 -15.89 -15.49
C LYS A 377 -26.20 -14.92 -16.29
N LYS A 378 -25.65 -13.76 -16.68
CA LYS A 378 -26.35 -12.79 -17.52
C LYS A 378 -26.60 -13.32 -18.93
N GLU A 379 -25.62 -13.96 -19.55
CA GLU A 379 -25.79 -14.60 -20.86
C GLU A 379 -26.89 -15.67 -20.83
N TYR A 380 -26.93 -16.49 -19.78
CA TYR A 380 -27.99 -17.49 -19.61
C TYR A 380 -29.37 -16.86 -19.43
N LEU A 381 -29.47 -15.78 -18.64
CA LEU A 381 -30.73 -15.06 -18.46
C LEU A 381 -31.25 -14.47 -19.79
N ASP A 382 -30.35 -13.91 -20.61
CA ASP A 382 -30.71 -13.40 -21.94
C ASP A 382 -31.20 -14.50 -22.89
N GLN A 383 -30.59 -15.70 -22.84
CA GLN A 383 -31.05 -16.85 -23.61
C GLN A 383 -32.44 -17.31 -23.17
N LEU A 384 -32.68 -17.37 -21.86
CA LEU A 384 -33.98 -17.77 -21.30
C LEU A 384 -35.08 -16.79 -21.69
N ASN A 385 -34.82 -15.48 -21.62
CA ASN A 385 -35.77 -14.45 -22.07
C ASN A 385 -36.14 -14.58 -23.55
N LYS A 386 -35.15 -14.83 -24.44
CA LYS A 386 -35.41 -15.07 -25.87
C LYS A 386 -36.27 -16.31 -26.11
N LEU A 387 -36.03 -17.38 -25.34
CA LEU A 387 -36.81 -18.61 -25.45
C LEU A 387 -38.27 -18.38 -25.02
N GLU A 388 -38.49 -17.65 -23.93
CA GLU A 388 -39.83 -17.27 -23.47
C GLU A 388 -40.57 -16.40 -24.50
N GLU A 389 -39.90 -15.42 -25.12
CA GLU A 389 -40.50 -14.61 -26.19
C GLU A 389 -40.91 -15.46 -27.40
N ASN A 390 -40.05 -16.38 -27.83
CA ASN A 390 -40.35 -17.30 -28.94
C ASN A 390 -41.54 -18.21 -28.61
N TYR A 391 -41.62 -18.71 -27.37
CA TYR A 391 -42.75 -19.51 -26.93
C TYR A 391 -44.06 -18.69 -26.94
N LYS A 392 -44.05 -17.44 -26.44
CA LYS A 392 -45.22 -16.54 -26.49
C LYS A 392 -45.69 -16.28 -27.92
N LYS A 393 -44.77 -16.09 -28.86
CA LYS A 393 -45.12 -15.92 -30.29
C LYS A 393 -45.80 -17.16 -30.86
N LYS A 394 -45.26 -18.35 -30.62
CA LYS A 394 -45.87 -19.62 -31.07
C LYS A 394 -47.26 -19.81 -30.47
N LEU A 395 -47.44 -19.49 -29.19
CA LEU A 395 -48.74 -19.59 -28.54
C LEU A 395 -49.79 -18.67 -29.20
N MET A 396 -49.42 -17.44 -29.55
CA MET A 396 -50.30 -16.50 -30.25
C MET A 396 -50.62 -16.97 -31.68
N GLU A 397 -49.67 -17.57 -32.39
CA GLU A 397 -49.91 -18.20 -33.70
C GLU A 397 -50.91 -19.36 -33.60
N ASP A 398 -50.77 -20.21 -32.57
CA ASP A 398 -51.69 -21.32 -32.33
C ASP A 398 -53.11 -20.85 -31.99
N GLU A 399 -53.25 -19.74 -31.23
CA GLU A 399 -54.55 -19.11 -30.95
C GLU A 399 -55.21 -18.60 -32.23
N LEU A 400 -54.47 -17.90 -33.09
CA LEU A 400 -54.97 -17.41 -34.37
C LEU A 400 -55.43 -18.56 -35.28
N ARG A 401 -54.63 -19.63 -35.36
CA ARG A 401 -54.98 -20.82 -36.15
C ARG A 401 -56.28 -21.48 -35.66
N LYS A 402 -56.54 -21.50 -34.34
CA LYS A 402 -57.81 -22.00 -33.79
C LYS A 402 -59.01 -21.15 -34.19
N GLU A 403 -58.86 -19.82 -34.20
CA GLU A 403 -59.93 -18.93 -34.67
C GLU A 403 -60.26 -19.15 -36.15
N GLU A 404 -59.25 -19.41 -36.99
CA GLU A 404 -59.46 -19.74 -38.41
C GLU A 404 -60.25 -21.05 -38.58
N LEU A 405 -59.97 -22.08 -37.77
CA LEU A 405 -60.72 -23.32 -37.79
C LEU A 405 -62.18 -23.13 -37.39
N LEU A 406 -62.46 -22.36 -36.33
CA LEU A 406 -63.83 -22.06 -35.91
C LEU A 406 -64.64 -21.40 -37.04
N LYS A 407 -64.01 -20.50 -37.82
CA LYS A 407 -64.64 -19.89 -38.99
C LYS A 407 -64.94 -20.91 -40.09
N ILE A 408 -64.04 -21.87 -40.33
CA ILE A 408 -64.27 -22.95 -41.31
C ILE A 408 -65.44 -23.83 -40.87
N GLU A 409 -65.49 -24.23 -39.59
CA GLU A 409 -66.61 -25.00 -39.05
C GLU A 409 -67.94 -24.26 -39.18
N GLU A 410 -67.97 -22.97 -38.87
CA GLU A 410 -69.18 -22.15 -39.00
C GLU A 410 -69.66 -22.08 -40.45
N ASN A 411 -68.75 -21.89 -41.41
CA ASN A 411 -69.06 -21.91 -42.83
C ASN A 411 -69.63 -23.25 -43.30
N ILE A 412 -69.09 -24.38 -42.82
CA ILE A 412 -69.63 -25.71 -43.16
C ILE A 412 -71.05 -25.85 -42.59
N ARG A 413 -71.27 -25.50 -41.32
CA ARG A 413 -72.62 -25.52 -40.71
C ARG A 413 -73.61 -24.60 -41.40
N GLU A 414 -73.16 -23.48 -41.95
CA GLU A 414 -73.99 -22.58 -42.76
C GLU A 414 -74.35 -23.21 -44.11
N LYS A 415 -73.39 -23.81 -44.82
CA LYS A 415 -73.65 -24.55 -46.06
C LYS A 415 -74.66 -25.69 -45.85
N GLU A 416 -74.51 -26.46 -44.77
CA GLU A 416 -75.45 -27.52 -44.40
C GLU A 416 -76.88 -27.00 -44.20
N ARG A 417 -77.04 -25.89 -43.45
CA ARG A 417 -78.34 -25.26 -43.23
C ARG A 417 -78.96 -24.75 -44.52
N ASN A 418 -78.17 -24.09 -45.38
CA ASN A 418 -78.66 -23.57 -46.65
C ASN A 418 -79.11 -24.70 -47.58
N LEU A 419 -78.32 -25.78 -47.67
CA LEU A 419 -78.66 -26.95 -48.47
C LEU A 419 -79.96 -27.61 -48.02
N GLU A 420 -80.18 -27.74 -46.70
CA GLU A 420 -81.42 -28.29 -46.14
C GLU A 420 -82.64 -27.43 -46.50
N VAL A 421 -82.51 -26.10 -46.45
CA VAL A 421 -83.57 -25.17 -46.84
C VAL A 421 -83.87 -25.29 -48.34
N ASP A 422 -82.85 -25.30 -49.20
CA ASP A 422 -83.01 -25.46 -50.64
C ASP A 422 -83.72 -26.78 -51.00
N PHE A 423 -83.36 -27.87 -50.31
CA PHE A 423 -84.00 -29.17 -50.49
C PHE A 423 -85.48 -29.15 -50.10
N GLN A 424 -85.81 -28.53 -48.96
CA GLN A 424 -87.20 -28.40 -48.52
C GLN A 424 -88.05 -27.57 -49.50
N MET A 425 -87.49 -26.48 -50.04
CA MET A 425 -88.16 -25.67 -51.07
C MET A 425 -88.39 -26.49 -52.35
N ARG A 426 -87.40 -27.25 -52.81
CA ARG A 426 -87.52 -28.07 -54.02
C ARG A 426 -88.57 -29.16 -53.88
N GLN A 427 -88.62 -29.82 -52.72
CA GLN A 427 -89.66 -30.79 -52.35
C GLN A 427 -91.07 -30.17 -52.36
N GLN A 428 -91.23 -28.95 -51.84
CA GLN A 428 -92.52 -28.26 -51.89
C GLN A 428 -92.92 -27.87 -53.32
N GLN A 429 -91.97 -27.37 -54.12
CA GLN A 429 -92.22 -27.02 -55.50
C GLN A 429 -92.65 -28.24 -56.33
N LEU A 430 -91.99 -29.38 -56.14
CA LEU A 430 -92.36 -30.62 -56.81
C LEU A 430 -93.80 -31.06 -56.46
N LYS A 431 -94.19 -30.98 -55.18
CA LYS A 431 -95.56 -31.30 -54.76
C LYS A 431 -96.59 -30.42 -55.47
N LEU A 432 -96.30 -29.13 -55.63
CA LEU A 432 -97.15 -28.20 -56.37
C LEU A 432 -97.24 -28.55 -57.87
N GLU A 433 -96.10 -28.82 -58.51
CA GLU A 433 -96.05 -29.19 -59.94
C GLU A 433 -96.85 -30.46 -60.23
N ILE A 434 -96.74 -31.48 -59.37
CA ILE A 434 -97.52 -32.73 -59.50
C ILE A 434 -99.01 -32.47 -59.30
N GLU A 435 -99.39 -31.69 -58.30
CA GLU A 435 -100.79 -31.35 -58.02
C GLU A 435 -101.42 -30.59 -59.20
N GLU A 436 -100.68 -29.66 -59.81
CA GLU A 436 -101.11 -28.96 -61.02
C GLU A 436 -101.29 -29.91 -62.22
N GLU A 437 -100.39 -30.87 -62.42
CA GLU A 437 -100.53 -31.88 -63.48
C GLU A 437 -101.74 -32.79 -63.24
N ARG A 438 -101.96 -33.23 -62.00
CA ARG A 438 -103.16 -34.00 -61.62
C ARG A 438 -104.43 -33.22 -61.90
N GLN A 439 -104.48 -31.93 -61.53
CA GLN A 439 -105.63 -31.07 -61.81
C GLN A 439 -105.88 -30.88 -63.31
N LYS A 440 -104.83 -30.72 -64.12
CA LYS A 440 -104.96 -30.63 -65.58
C LYS A 440 -105.51 -31.92 -66.18
N ALA A 441 -105.01 -33.07 -65.75
CA ALA A 441 -105.50 -34.37 -66.19
C ALA A 441 -106.98 -34.58 -65.82
N CYS A 442 -107.38 -34.27 -64.58
CA CYS A 442 -108.78 -34.33 -64.16
C CYS A 442 -109.68 -33.45 -65.04
N LYS A 443 -109.27 -32.21 -65.35
CA LYS A 443 -110.05 -31.31 -66.21
C LYS A 443 -110.20 -31.82 -67.64
N GLU A 444 -109.14 -32.36 -68.23
CA GLU A 444 -109.20 -32.93 -69.59
C GLU A 444 -110.15 -34.13 -69.65
N ILE A 445 -110.19 -34.93 -68.57
CA ILE A 445 -111.11 -36.05 -68.43
C ILE A 445 -112.56 -35.56 -68.27
N GLU A 446 -112.82 -34.62 -67.37
CA GLU A 446 -114.15 -34.03 -67.16
C GLU A 446 -114.73 -33.46 -68.47
N GLU A 447 -113.90 -32.78 -69.29
CA GLU A 447 -114.33 -32.29 -70.60
C GLU A 447 -114.67 -33.41 -71.58
N ARG A 448 -113.89 -34.51 -71.61
CA ARG A 448 -114.16 -35.66 -72.47
C ARG A 448 -115.38 -36.47 -72.02
N GLU A 449 -115.57 -36.68 -70.72
CA GLU A 449 -116.77 -37.31 -70.18
C GLU A 449 -118.02 -36.52 -70.56
N LYS A 450 -117.95 -35.19 -70.45
CA LYS A 450 -119.05 -34.30 -70.86
C LYS A 450 -119.35 -34.41 -72.36
N GLN A 451 -118.32 -34.48 -73.21
CA GLN A 451 -118.51 -34.73 -74.66
C GLN A 451 -119.14 -36.10 -74.92
N LEU A 452 -118.81 -37.11 -74.13
CA LEU A 452 -119.39 -38.46 -74.24
C LEU A 452 -120.86 -38.50 -73.78
N GLU A 453 -121.21 -37.80 -72.70
CA GLU A 453 -122.60 -37.62 -72.24
C GLU A 453 -123.44 -36.85 -73.26
N GLU A 454 -122.88 -35.81 -73.88
CA GLU A 454 -123.53 -35.10 -74.99
C GLU A 454 -123.73 -36.00 -76.22
N ALA A 455 -122.77 -36.89 -76.52
CA ALA A 455 -122.93 -37.90 -77.57
C ALA A 455 -124.00 -38.95 -77.22
N MET A 456 -124.09 -39.38 -75.96
CA MET A 456 -125.17 -40.26 -75.45
C MET A 456 -126.56 -39.65 -75.64
N SER A 457 -126.70 -38.36 -75.40
CA SER A 457 -128.00 -37.68 -75.53
C SER A 457 -128.47 -37.53 -76.98
N ASN A 458 -127.59 -37.68 -77.98
CA ASN A 458 -127.87 -37.36 -79.39
C ASN A 458 -128.07 -38.59 -80.31
N GLN A 459 -127.82 -39.83 -79.85
CA GLN A 459 -128.00 -41.07 -80.63
C GLN A 459 -128.61 -42.19 -79.78
N LEU A 460 -129.95 -42.36 -79.85
CA LEU A 460 -130.72 -43.26 -78.97
C LEU A 460 -131.69 -44.16 -79.76
N GLU A 461 -131.25 -44.79 -80.86
CA GLU A 461 -132.13 -45.62 -81.71
C GLU A 461 -131.66 -47.07 -81.97
N ASP A 462 -130.53 -47.53 -81.41
CA ASP A 462 -130.06 -48.92 -81.58
C ASP A 462 -129.17 -49.39 -80.40
N GLU A 463 -129.40 -50.62 -79.92
CA GLU A 463 -128.63 -51.37 -78.89
C GLU A 463 -127.13 -51.46 -79.25
N SER A 464 -126.77 -51.46 -80.53
CA SER A 464 -125.39 -51.38 -81.03
C SER A 464 -124.66 -50.09 -80.62
N THR A 465 -125.39 -48.98 -80.44
CA THR A 465 -124.81 -47.66 -80.12
C THR A 465 -124.54 -47.51 -78.62
N LEU A 466 -125.44 -48.03 -77.77
CA LEU A 466 -125.27 -48.02 -76.31
C LEU A 466 -124.04 -48.85 -75.89
N LEU A 467 -123.81 -49.97 -76.56
CA LEU A 467 -122.64 -50.83 -76.31
C LEU A 467 -121.32 -50.11 -76.67
N LYS A 468 -121.27 -49.38 -77.79
CA LYS A 468 -120.10 -48.58 -78.20
C LYS A 468 -119.77 -47.47 -77.22
N ILE A 469 -120.79 -46.86 -76.61
CA ILE A 469 -120.61 -45.82 -75.61
C ILE A 469 -120.11 -46.40 -74.29
N GLN A 470 -120.64 -47.54 -73.84
CA GLN A 470 -120.12 -48.24 -72.67
C GLN A 470 -118.66 -48.68 -72.89
N GLU A 471 -118.31 -49.14 -74.10
CA GLU A 471 -116.93 -49.43 -74.48
C GLU A 471 -116.03 -48.19 -74.44
N GLU A 472 -116.49 -47.03 -74.95
CA GLU A 472 -115.75 -45.76 -74.86
C GLU A 472 -115.61 -45.24 -73.44
N ARG A 473 -116.63 -45.38 -72.58
CA ARG A 473 -116.54 -45.00 -71.16
C ARG A 473 -115.53 -45.88 -70.41
N TYR A 474 -115.55 -47.19 -70.67
CA TYR A 474 -114.57 -48.12 -70.12
C TYR A 474 -113.15 -47.81 -70.64
N ARG A 475 -113.05 -47.36 -71.89
CA ARG A 475 -111.80 -46.92 -72.49
C ARG A 475 -111.29 -45.63 -71.84
N LEU A 476 -112.16 -44.65 -71.58
CA LEU A 476 -111.81 -43.43 -70.85
C LEU A 476 -111.35 -43.73 -69.42
N ASP A 477 -112.04 -44.60 -68.68
CA ASP A 477 -111.61 -45.04 -67.34
C ASP A 477 -110.23 -45.73 -67.39
N SER A 478 -109.99 -46.54 -68.43
CA SER A 478 -108.69 -47.17 -68.66
C SER A 478 -107.61 -46.15 -69.03
N GLU A 479 -107.92 -45.15 -69.87
CA GLU A 479 -107.00 -44.07 -70.23
C GLU A 479 -106.68 -43.18 -69.02
N MET A 480 -107.65 -42.94 -68.14
CA MET A 480 -107.49 -42.22 -66.87
C MET A 480 -106.56 -42.99 -65.93
N ALA A 481 -106.77 -44.29 -65.76
CA ALA A 481 -105.87 -45.13 -64.96
C ALA A 481 -104.43 -45.08 -65.52
N ILE A 482 -104.27 -45.10 -66.84
CA ILE A 482 -102.96 -44.96 -67.51
C ILE A 482 -102.35 -43.57 -67.27
N MET A 483 -103.14 -42.49 -67.30
CA MET A 483 -102.63 -41.13 -67.05
C MET A 483 -102.20 -40.95 -65.59
N PHE A 484 -102.99 -41.39 -64.61
CA PHE A 484 -102.59 -41.33 -63.20
C PHE A 484 -101.37 -42.20 -62.92
N GLN A 485 -101.30 -43.40 -63.52
CA GLN A 485 -100.12 -44.25 -63.42
C GLN A 485 -98.87 -43.54 -63.98
N LYS A 486 -98.98 -42.84 -65.12
CA LYS A 486 -97.86 -42.05 -65.68
C LYS A 486 -97.46 -40.88 -64.77
N ILE A 487 -98.41 -40.22 -64.12
CA ILE A 487 -98.13 -39.15 -63.15
C ILE A 487 -97.42 -39.73 -61.92
N GLU A 488 -97.87 -40.88 -61.39
CA GLU A 488 -97.20 -41.56 -60.27
C GLU A 488 -95.79 -42.03 -60.64
N GLU A 489 -95.59 -42.56 -61.85
CA GLU A 489 -94.27 -42.94 -62.36
C GLU A 489 -93.34 -41.72 -62.49
N LYS A 490 -93.87 -40.58 -62.94
CA LYS A 490 -93.12 -39.32 -63.04
C LYS A 490 -92.80 -38.71 -61.68
N GLU A 491 -93.74 -38.75 -60.74
CA GLU A 491 -93.56 -38.36 -59.34
C GLU A 491 -92.43 -39.17 -58.69
N LYS A 492 -92.45 -40.49 -58.88
CA LYS A 492 -91.39 -41.37 -58.41
C LYS A 492 -90.04 -41.03 -59.04
N THR A 493 -90.00 -40.83 -60.36
CA THR A 493 -88.77 -40.51 -61.08
C THR A 493 -88.16 -39.18 -60.62
N LEU A 494 -88.97 -38.13 -60.45
CA LEU A 494 -88.47 -36.84 -59.94
C LEU A 494 -88.07 -36.91 -58.46
N SER A 495 -88.78 -37.69 -57.64
CA SER A 495 -88.39 -37.92 -56.25
C SER A 495 -87.02 -38.60 -56.17
N ASP A 496 -86.78 -39.62 -57.02
CA ASP A 496 -85.50 -40.32 -57.11
C ASP A 496 -84.36 -39.38 -57.58
N GLU A 497 -84.64 -38.46 -58.52
CA GLU A 497 -83.66 -37.44 -58.96
C GLU A 497 -83.30 -36.46 -57.83
N ILE A 498 -84.29 -35.97 -57.09
CA ILE A 498 -84.07 -35.08 -55.93
C ILE A 498 -83.28 -35.80 -54.84
N GLU A 499 -83.56 -37.06 -54.57
CA GLU A 499 -82.80 -37.86 -53.59
C GLU A 499 -81.36 -38.09 -54.06
N LYS A 500 -81.14 -38.30 -55.36
CA LYS A 500 -79.81 -38.42 -55.95
C LYS A 500 -79.01 -37.12 -55.84
N GLU A 501 -79.63 -35.97 -56.10
CA GLU A 501 -79.01 -34.65 -55.91
C GLU A 501 -78.65 -34.41 -54.45
N ARG A 502 -79.55 -34.76 -53.51
CA ARG A 502 -79.28 -34.70 -52.07
C ARG A 502 -78.08 -35.56 -51.68
N LEU A 503 -78.00 -36.79 -52.19
CA LEU A 503 -76.89 -37.69 -51.88
C LEU A 503 -75.56 -37.14 -52.40
N ALA A 504 -75.55 -36.58 -53.62
CA ALA A 504 -74.37 -35.95 -54.20
C ALA A 504 -73.92 -34.71 -53.41
N ALA A 505 -74.85 -33.84 -53.01
CA ALA A 505 -74.55 -32.67 -52.20
C ALA A 505 -74.07 -33.04 -50.78
N THR A 506 -74.67 -34.07 -50.17
CA THR A 506 -74.23 -34.60 -48.87
C THR A 506 -72.82 -35.17 -48.94
N GLN A 507 -72.48 -35.87 -50.02
CA GLN A 507 -71.14 -36.41 -50.24
C GLN A 507 -70.10 -35.28 -50.35
N LEU A 508 -70.40 -34.19 -51.05
CA LEU A 508 -69.50 -33.04 -51.15
C LEU A 508 -69.22 -32.39 -49.79
N ILE A 509 -70.25 -32.27 -48.95
CA ILE A 509 -70.09 -31.77 -47.56
C ILE A 509 -69.25 -32.75 -46.73
N GLN A 510 -69.50 -34.06 -46.85
CA GLN A 510 -68.68 -35.07 -46.18
C GLN A 510 -67.21 -35.03 -46.61
N ASP A 511 -66.94 -34.83 -47.90
CA ASP A 511 -65.57 -34.70 -48.42
C ASP A 511 -64.90 -33.41 -47.90
N GLU A 512 -65.64 -32.29 -47.79
CA GLU A 512 -65.15 -31.07 -47.14
C GLU A 512 -64.90 -31.28 -45.64
N GLN A 513 -65.77 -32.02 -44.95
CA GLN A 513 -65.63 -32.35 -43.52
C GLN A 513 -64.41 -33.26 -43.27
N ILE A 514 -64.17 -34.26 -44.10
CA ILE A 514 -62.99 -35.12 -44.00
C ILE A 514 -61.71 -34.29 -44.17
N LYS A 515 -61.67 -33.38 -45.15
CA LYS A 515 -60.53 -32.46 -45.33
C LYS A 515 -60.33 -31.53 -44.13
N HIS A 516 -61.42 -31.07 -43.52
CA HIS A 516 -61.37 -30.30 -42.29
C HIS A 516 -60.77 -31.13 -41.15
N ASP A 517 -61.29 -32.34 -40.92
CA ASP A 517 -60.86 -33.21 -39.83
C ASP A 517 -59.40 -33.67 -39.98
N GLU A 518 -58.93 -33.94 -41.21
CA GLU A 518 -57.51 -34.19 -41.50
C GLU A 518 -56.63 -32.99 -41.13
N LYS A 519 -57.09 -31.78 -41.46
CA LYS A 519 -56.38 -30.53 -41.12
C LYS A 519 -56.34 -30.29 -39.60
N VAL A 520 -57.46 -30.54 -38.91
CA VAL A 520 -57.55 -30.44 -37.44
C VAL A 520 -56.59 -31.43 -36.78
N ASN A 521 -56.64 -32.71 -37.17
CA ASN A 521 -55.76 -33.74 -36.60
C ASN A 521 -54.27 -33.44 -36.83
N GLY A 522 -53.91 -32.93 -38.01
CA GLY A 522 -52.54 -32.49 -38.31
C GLY A 522 -52.09 -31.35 -37.38
N MET A 523 -52.95 -30.36 -37.17
CA MET A 523 -52.65 -29.23 -36.30
C MET A 523 -52.58 -29.62 -34.82
N GLU A 524 -53.49 -30.45 -34.32
CA GLU A 524 -53.45 -30.93 -32.93
C GLU A 524 -52.15 -31.66 -32.62
N LYS A 525 -51.64 -32.44 -33.59
CA LYS A 525 -50.36 -33.10 -33.48
C LYS A 525 -49.19 -32.11 -33.41
N GLU A 526 -49.14 -31.10 -34.29
CA GLU A 526 -48.11 -30.06 -34.26
C GLU A 526 -48.12 -29.29 -32.92
N ILE A 527 -49.29 -28.92 -32.43
CA ILE A 527 -49.44 -28.22 -31.13
C ILE A 527 -48.91 -29.08 -29.99
N GLN A 528 -49.20 -30.38 -30.00
CA GLN A 528 -48.74 -31.31 -28.97
C GLN A 528 -47.21 -31.47 -29.00
N GLU A 529 -46.61 -31.59 -30.19
CA GLU A 529 -45.16 -31.67 -30.36
C GLU A 529 -44.45 -30.41 -29.83
N VAL A 530 -45.01 -29.22 -30.11
CA VAL A 530 -44.47 -27.95 -29.60
C VAL A 530 -44.52 -27.88 -28.07
N LYS A 531 -45.63 -28.30 -27.46
CA LYS A 531 -45.77 -28.32 -25.99
C LYS A 531 -44.79 -29.28 -25.32
N GLU A 532 -44.61 -30.47 -25.87
CA GLU A 532 -43.67 -31.46 -25.34
C GLU A 532 -42.22 -31.01 -25.49
N ALA A 533 -41.86 -30.38 -26.62
CA ALA A 533 -40.54 -29.81 -26.81
C ALA A 533 -40.25 -28.70 -25.79
N HIS A 534 -41.22 -27.80 -25.55
CA HIS A 534 -41.07 -26.74 -24.58
C HIS A 534 -40.89 -27.26 -23.15
N GLU A 535 -41.68 -28.26 -22.73
CA GLU A 535 -41.57 -28.79 -21.37
C GLU A 535 -40.22 -29.49 -21.13
N LYS A 536 -39.72 -30.22 -22.14
CA LYS A 536 -38.38 -30.82 -22.09
C LYS A 536 -37.29 -29.76 -21.97
N GLU A 537 -37.33 -28.72 -22.80
CA GLU A 537 -36.36 -27.63 -22.72
C GLU A 537 -36.44 -26.91 -21.37
N LYS A 538 -37.64 -26.59 -20.89
CA LYS A 538 -37.85 -25.93 -19.60
C LYS A 538 -37.26 -26.73 -18.43
N ILE A 539 -37.45 -28.06 -18.41
CA ILE A 539 -36.85 -28.91 -17.39
C ILE A 539 -35.32 -28.87 -17.48
N ILE A 540 -34.74 -29.01 -18.67
CA ILE A 540 -33.28 -28.94 -18.87
C ILE A 540 -32.73 -27.61 -18.32
N TRP A 541 -33.39 -26.50 -18.63
CA TRP A 541 -32.98 -25.17 -18.18
C TRP A 541 -33.18 -24.97 -16.67
N GLN A 542 -34.24 -25.50 -16.07
CA GLN A 542 -34.45 -25.45 -14.61
C GLN A 542 -33.38 -26.22 -13.83
N TRP A 543 -32.96 -27.40 -14.33
CA TRP A 543 -31.87 -28.14 -13.73
C TRP A 543 -30.53 -27.41 -13.85
N PHE A 544 -30.29 -26.75 -14.99
CA PHE A 544 -29.07 -25.97 -15.21
C PHE A 544 -28.97 -24.77 -14.24
N LEU A 545 -30.09 -24.10 -13.96
CA LEU A 545 -30.21 -22.98 -13.01
C LEU A 545 -30.14 -23.37 -11.52
N LEU A 546 -30.31 -24.66 -11.20
CA LEU A 546 -30.15 -25.18 -9.83
C LEU A 546 -28.74 -25.68 -9.56
N PHE A 547 -27.97 -25.98 -10.62
CA PHE A 547 -26.62 -26.54 -10.55
C PHE A 547 -25.54 -25.45 -10.60
N TYR A 548 -25.85 -24.31 -11.20
CA TYR A 548 -25.11 -23.04 -11.11
C TYR A 548 -25.84 -22.11 -10.15
#